data_AF-A0A0G0CDS7-F1
#
_entry.id   AF-A0A0G0CDS7-F1
#
_cell.length_a   1.000
_cell.length_b   1.000
_cell.length_c   1.000
_cell.angle_alpha   90.00
_cell.angle_beta   90.00
_cell.angle_gamma   90.00
#
_symmetry.space_group_name_H-M   'P 1'
#
loop_
_entity.id
_entity.type
_entity.pdbx_description
1 polymer ?
#
loop_
_entity_poly.entity_id
_entity_poly.type
_entity_poly.pdbx_seq_one_letter_code
_entity_poly.pdbx_strand_id
1 'polypeptide(L)' 'MKLPKISYSDDVDILMIQFSNKKLDDAYDVGNMIVRVAQDKEPVLLEIFDGRKFLKDASYALSSVSY' A
#
# COMPACT_ATOMS: atom_id res chain seq x y z
N MET A 1 4.48 7.96 17.28
CA MET A 1 3.85 7.76 15.96
C MET A 1 3.27 6.35 15.95
N LYS A 2 2.00 6.14 15.58
CA LYS A 2 1.45 4.76 15.48
C LYS A 2 2.07 4.09 14.24
N LEU A 3 2.38 2.80 14.35
CA LEU A 3 2.86 2.01 13.21
C LEU A 3 1.76 1.96 12.13
N PRO A 4 2.13 1.96 10.84
CA PRO A 4 1.17 1.74 9.76
C PRO A 4 0.45 0.40 9.94
N LYS A 5 -0.87 0.38 9.66
CA LYS A 5 -1.66 -0.86 9.68
C LYS A 5 -1.59 -1.49 8.30
N ILE A 6 -1.10 -2.72 8.23
CA ILE A 6 -1.06 -3.50 7.00
C ILE A 6 -2.23 -4.48 7.02
N SER A 7 -2.95 -4.59 5.90
CA SER A 7 -4.04 -5.53 5.71
C SER A 7 -4.10 -5.99 4.26
N TYR A 8 -4.65 -7.17 4.02
CA TYR A 8 -4.79 -7.75 2.69
C TYR A 8 -6.24 -8.19 2.47
N SER A 9 -6.80 -7.91 1.30
CA SER A 9 -8.11 -8.39 0.88
C SER A 9 -7.93 -9.51 -0.15
N ASP A 10 -8.31 -10.73 0.23
CA ASP A 10 -8.17 -11.92 -0.62
C ASP A 10 -9.16 -11.92 -1.79
N ASP A 11 -10.37 -11.42 -1.57
CA ASP A 11 -11.44 -11.39 -2.57
C ASP A 11 -11.07 -10.57 -3.81
N VAL A 12 -10.32 -9.47 -3.63
CA VAL A 12 -9.95 -8.54 -4.71
C VAL A 12 -8.45 -8.48 -4.97
N ASP A 13 -7.63 -9.26 -4.24
CA ASP A 13 -6.17 -9.29 -4.32
C ASP A 13 -5.50 -7.91 -4.17
N ILE A 14 -5.86 -7.18 -3.11
CA ILE A 14 -5.31 -5.85 -2.80
C ILE A 14 -4.59 -5.86 -1.45
N LEU A 15 -3.33 -5.43 -1.46
CA LEU A 15 -2.55 -5.12 -0.25
C LEU A 15 -2.75 -3.66 0.13
N MET A 16 -3.14 -3.42 1.37
CA MET A 16 -3.47 -2.10 1.91
C MET A 16 -2.53 -1.74 3.04
N ILE A 17 -1.92 -0.55 2.97
CA ILE A 17 -1.08 0.02 4.03
C ILE A 17 -1.68 1.36 4.46
N GLN A 18 -2.27 1.38 5.65
CA GLN A 18 -2.89 2.56 6.23
C GLN A 18 -1.92 3.31 7.14
N PHE A 19 -1.63 4.57 6.81
CA PHE A 19 -0.69 5.43 7.53
C PHE A 19 -1.37 6.29 8.61
N SER A 20 -2.62 6.67 8.39
CA SER A 20 -3.40 7.48 9.35
C SER A 20 -4.90 7.16 9.28
N ASN A 21 -5.67 7.74 10.21
CA ASN A 21 -7.14 7.66 10.22
C ASN A 21 -7.79 8.97 9.74
N LYS A 22 -7.04 9.83 9.06
CA LYS A 22 -7.61 11.06 8.49
C LYS A 22 -8.67 10.71 7.43
N LYS A 23 -9.61 11.62 7.22
CA LYS A 23 -10.64 11.46 6.18
C LYS A 23 -9.98 11.51 4.80
N LEU A 24 -10.38 10.59 3.93
CA LEU A 24 -9.95 10.57 2.53
C LEU A 24 -10.61 11.72 1.76
N ASP A 25 -9.82 12.38 0.93
CA ASP A 25 -10.25 13.52 0.11
C ASP A 25 -10.00 13.28 -1.38
N ASP A 26 -8.80 12.78 -1.71
CA ASP A 26 -8.35 12.63 -3.09
C ASP A 26 -7.50 11.35 -3.26
N ALA A 27 -7.23 10.96 -4.50
CA ALA A 27 -6.45 9.79 -4.84
C ALA A 27 -5.54 10.03 -6.04
N TYR A 28 -4.34 9.43 -5.99
CA TYR A 28 -3.38 9.45 -7.06
C TYR A 28 -3.10 8.03 -7.55
N ASP A 29 -3.32 7.79 -8.84
CA ASP A 29 -2.97 6.54 -9.50
C ASP A 29 -1.47 6.55 -9.84
N VAL A 30 -0.76 5.54 -9.35
CA VAL A 30 0.68 5.38 -9.58
C VAL A 30 0.95 3.93 -10.00
N GLY A 31 0.91 3.68 -11.31
CA GLY A 31 1.11 2.34 -11.86
C GLY A 31 0.02 1.37 -11.40
N ASN A 32 0.40 0.31 -10.69
CA ASN A 32 -0.53 -0.67 -10.09
C ASN A 32 -0.91 -0.32 -8.64
N MET A 33 -0.83 0.95 -8.26
CA MET A 33 -1.08 1.41 -6.90
C MET A 33 -1.97 2.64 -6.89
N ILE A 34 -2.72 2.82 -5.82
CA ILE A 34 -3.47 4.04 -5.52
C ILE A 34 -2.98 4.60 -4.19
N VAL A 35 -2.58 5.87 -4.20
CA VAL A 35 -2.26 6.63 -2.99
C VAL A 35 -3.46 7.52 -2.66
N ARG A 36 -4.19 7.18 -1.60
CA ARG A 36 -5.27 8.02 -1.10
C ARG A 36 -4.75 9.01 -0.07
N VAL A 37 -5.13 10.26 -0.22
CA VAL A 37 -4.66 11.37 0.61
C VAL A 37 -5.82 12.08 1.31
N ALA A 38 -5.49 12.78 2.39
CA ALA A 38 -6.38 13.72 3.04
C ALA A 38 -6.39 15.07 2.32
N GLN A 39 -7.25 15.98 2.78
CA GLN A 39 -7.42 17.32 2.19
C GLN A 39 -6.12 18.15 2.22
N ASP A 40 -5.28 17.96 3.23
CA ASP A 40 -3.94 18.56 3.36
C ASP A 40 -2.86 17.85 2.53
N LYS A 41 -3.28 16.92 1.66
CA LYS A 41 -2.43 16.07 0.81
C LYS A 41 -1.52 15.11 1.57
N GLU A 42 -1.72 14.90 2.87
CA GLU A 42 -1.02 13.84 3.59
C GLU A 42 -1.50 12.44 3.15
N PRO A 43 -0.58 11.48 2.93
CA PRO A 43 -0.94 10.10 2.64
C PRO A 43 -1.73 9.44 3.79
N VAL A 44 -2.83 8.79 3.45
CA VAL A 44 -3.69 8.07 4.41
C VAL A 44 -3.66 6.58 4.17
N LEU A 45 -3.76 6.15 2.91
CA LEU A 45 -3.84 4.75 2.51
C LEU A 45 -3.09 4.53 1.21
N LEU A 46 -2.25 3.52 1.16
CA LEU A 46 -1.70 2.96 -0.07
C LEU A 46 -2.43 1.65 -0.37
N GLU A 47 -2.98 1.53 -1.58
CA GLU A 47 -3.56 0.32 -2.12
C GLU A 47 -2.64 -0.20 -3.23
N ILE A 48 -2.20 -1.45 -3.13
CA ILE A 48 -1.35 -2.12 -4.12
C ILE A 48 -2.16 -3.26 -4.71
N PHE A 49 -2.46 -3.15 -6.00
CA PHE A 49 -3.16 -4.18 -6.76
C PHE A 49 -2.21 -5.33 -7.12
N ASP A 50 -2.78 -6.51 -7.39
CA ASP A 50 -2.03 -7.75 -7.56
C ASP A 50 -1.12 -8.04 -6.33
N GLY A 51 -1.68 -7.89 -5.13
CA GLY A 51 -0.94 -7.92 -3.88
C GLY A 51 -0.09 -9.18 -3.70
N ARG A 52 -0.59 -10.35 -4.12
CA ARG A 52 0.19 -11.61 -4.12
C ARG A 52 1.42 -11.53 -5.01
N LYS A 53 1.28 -10.98 -6.22
CA LYS A 53 2.39 -10.81 -7.15
C LYS A 53 3.41 -9.84 -6.57
N PHE A 54 2.96 -8.70 -6.04
CA PHE A 54 3.83 -7.73 -5.38
C PHE A 54 4.64 -8.35 -4.24
N LEU A 55 3.98 -9.08 -3.33
CA LEU A 55 4.67 -9.74 -2.20
C LEU A 55 5.66 -10.80 -2.66
N LYS A 56 5.33 -11.57 -3.70
CA LYS A 56 6.23 -12.56 -4.30
C LYS A 56 7.46 -11.89 -4.91
N ASP A 57 7.27 -10.83 -5.69
CA ASP A 57 8.36 -10.07 -6.30
C ASP A 57 9.24 -9.40 -5.24
N ALA A 58 8.63 -8.82 -4.19
CA ALA A 58 9.34 -8.24 -3.06
C ALA A 58 10.16 -9.29 -2.29
N SER A 59 9.61 -10.49 -2.07
CA SER A 59 10.33 -11.60 -1.45
C SER A 59 11.55 -12.02 -2.27
N TYR A 60 11.42 -12.09 -3.60
CA TYR A 60 12.56 -12.37 -4.48
C TYR A 60 13.61 -11.28 -4.40
N ALA A 61 13.20 -10.01 -4.47
CA ALA A 61 14.11 -8.87 -4.35
C ALA A 61 14.91 -8.94 -3.05
N LEU A 62 14.25 -9.19 -1.91
CA LEU A 62 14.93 -9.35 -0.61
C LEU A 62 15.90 -10.55 -0.59
N SER A 63 15.53 -11.67 -1.21
CA SER A 63 16.40 -12.86 -1.26
C SER A 63 17.62 -12.69 -2.17
N SER A 64 17.54 -11.79 -3.16
CA SER A 64 18.64 -11.51 -4.09
C SER A 64 19.69 -10.54 -3.54
N VAL A 65 19.41 -9.90 -2.40
CA VAL A 65 20.35 -9.02 -1.70
C VAL A 65 21.13 -9.86 -0.69
N SER A 66 22.26 -10.42 -1.11
CA SER A 66 23.23 -11.01 -0.19
C SER A 66 23.93 -9.90 0.61
N TYR A 67 23.74 -9.89 1.93
CA TYR A 67 24.54 -9.08 2.86
C TYR A 67 25.90 -9.70 3.13
#